data_AF-A0AA38FUE4-F1
#
_entry.id   AF-A0AA38FUE4-F1
#
_cell.length_a   1.000
_cell.length_b   1.000
_cell.length_c   1.000
_cell.angle_alpha   90.00
_cell.angle_beta   90.00
_cell.angle_gamma   90.00
#
_symmetry.space_group_name_H-M   'P 1'
#
loop_
_entity.id
_entity.type
_entity.pdbx_description
1 polymer ?
#
loop_
_entity_poly.entity_id
_entity_poly.type
_entity_poly.pdbx_seq_one_letter_code
_entity_poly.pdbx_strand_id
1 'polypeptide(L)'
;LEFEGVDQREIRRAELAHLEELKNSTMINLEQHQQATKKWFDRKARPQDFKVGDLILKWDVDRAKPRSHSNFDALWSGPYIIKSCKEANSFELSHPDGSMLQILVN
;
A
#
# COMPACT_ATOMS: atom_id res chain seq x y z
N LEU A 1 -42.81 40.88 0.09
CA LEU A 1 -41.59 40.70 -0.72
C LEU A 1 -40.78 39.56 -0.11
N GLU A 2 -40.90 38.34 -0.63
CA GLU A 2 -40.07 37.18 -0.24
C GLU A 2 -39.66 36.30 -1.45
N PHE A 3 -39.90 36.76 -2.68
CA PHE A 3 -39.79 35.91 -3.87
C PHE A 3 -38.37 35.77 -4.45
N GLU A 4 -37.45 36.72 -4.24
CA GLU A 4 -36.08 36.62 -4.79
C GLU A 4 -35.16 35.68 -3.98
N GLY A 5 -35.44 35.48 -2.69
CA GLY A 5 -34.60 34.63 -1.83
C GLY A 5 -34.80 33.13 -2.04
N VAL A 6 -35.91 32.72 -2.64
CA VAL A 6 -36.24 31.30 -2.86
C VAL A 6 -35.50 30.76 -4.09
N ASP A 7 -35.46 31.51 -5.18
CA ASP A 7 -34.75 31.13 -6.41
C ASP A 7 -33.23 30.95 -6.16
N GLN A 8 -32.62 31.91 -5.45
CA GLN A 8 -31.20 31.79 -5.06
C GLN A 8 -30.91 30.59 -4.14
N ARG A 9 -31.87 30.20 -3.29
CA ARG A 9 -31.75 29.02 -2.42
C ARG A 9 -31.91 27.72 -3.22
N GLU A 10 -32.78 27.70 -4.21
CA GLU A 10 -32.98 26.55 -5.09
C GLU A 10 -31.77 26.33 -6.00
N ILE A 11 -31.23 27.39 -6.61
CA ILE A 11 -29.99 27.35 -7.39
C ILE A 11 -28.85 26.79 -6.53
N ARG A 12 -28.65 27.33 -5.33
CA ARG A 12 -27.61 26.85 -4.41
C ARG A 12 -27.80 25.38 -4.02
N ARG A 13 -29.05 24.95 -3.82
CA ARG A 13 -29.36 23.53 -3.51
C ARG A 13 -29.03 22.63 -4.69
N ALA A 14 -29.36 23.04 -5.91
CA ALA A 14 -29.05 22.28 -7.12
C ALA A 14 -27.54 22.15 -7.35
N GLU A 15 -26.78 23.23 -7.14
CA GLU A 15 -25.31 23.21 -7.21
C GLU A 15 -24.69 22.23 -6.20
N LEU A 16 -25.16 22.26 -4.94
CA LEU A 16 -24.68 21.34 -3.91
C LEU A 16 -25.00 19.89 -4.23
N ALA A 17 -26.22 19.60 -4.71
CA ALA A 17 -26.62 18.26 -5.12
C ALA A 17 -25.74 17.74 -6.27
N HIS A 18 -25.43 18.60 -7.25
CA HIS A 18 -24.55 18.26 -8.36
C HIS A 18 -23.11 17.94 -7.90
N LEU A 19 -22.57 18.74 -6.99
CA LEU A 19 -21.25 18.48 -6.39
C LEU A 19 -21.22 17.17 -5.60
N GLU A 20 -22.28 16.86 -4.89
CA GLU A 20 -22.40 15.60 -4.14
C GLU A 20 -22.48 14.39 -5.07
N GLU A 21 -23.25 14.49 -6.17
CA GLU A 21 -23.30 13.46 -7.21
C GLU A 21 -21.92 13.24 -7.86
N LEU A 22 -21.21 14.33 -8.18
CA LEU A 22 -19.85 14.24 -8.72
C LEU A 22 -18.90 13.58 -7.72
N LYS A 23 -18.93 13.98 -6.44
CA LYS A 23 -18.13 13.35 -5.39
C LYS A 23 -18.43 11.85 -5.31
N ASN A 24 -19.70 11.47 -5.28
CA ASN A 24 -20.11 10.06 -5.17
C ASN A 24 -19.62 9.24 -6.37
N SER A 25 -19.77 9.77 -7.59
CA SER A 25 -19.27 9.10 -8.80
C SER A 25 -17.73 8.97 -8.80
N THR A 26 -17.00 10.01 -8.40
CA THR A 26 -15.53 9.94 -8.30
C THR A 26 -15.08 8.92 -7.25
N MET A 27 -15.79 8.81 -6.12
CA MET A 27 -15.50 7.84 -5.07
C MET A 27 -15.71 6.40 -5.54
N ILE A 28 -16.81 6.14 -6.27
CA ILE A 28 -17.07 4.83 -6.89
C ILE A 28 -15.95 4.46 -7.87
N ASN A 29 -15.56 5.38 -8.75
CA ASN A 29 -14.49 5.16 -9.72
C ASN A 29 -13.15 4.87 -9.03
N LEU A 30 -12.84 5.62 -7.97
CA LEU A 30 -11.63 5.39 -7.17
C LEU A 30 -11.63 4.00 -6.56
N GLU A 31 -12.74 3.59 -5.95
CA GLU A 31 -12.87 2.27 -5.33
C GLU A 31 -12.73 1.15 -6.38
N GLN A 32 -13.41 1.28 -7.53
CA GLN A 32 -13.29 0.32 -8.63
C GLN A 32 -11.85 0.20 -9.12
N HIS A 33 -11.15 1.33 -9.28
CA HIS A 33 -9.75 1.34 -9.68
C HIS A 33 -8.84 0.66 -8.64
N GLN A 34 -9.04 0.95 -7.36
CA GLN A 34 -8.29 0.31 -6.26
C GLN A 34 -8.53 -1.20 -6.24
N GLN A 35 -9.77 -1.64 -6.36
CA GLN A 35 -10.13 -3.06 -6.41
C GLN A 35 -9.52 -3.75 -7.64
N ALA A 36 -9.55 -3.12 -8.81
CA ALA A 36 -8.94 -3.66 -10.03
C ALA A 36 -7.42 -3.80 -9.90
N THR A 37 -6.77 -2.78 -9.32
CA THR A 37 -5.33 -2.78 -9.04
C THR A 37 -4.96 -3.92 -8.09
N LYS A 38 -5.71 -4.07 -6.99
CA LYS A 38 -5.52 -5.18 -6.03
C LYS A 38 -5.69 -6.54 -6.70
N LYS A 39 -6.77 -6.75 -7.45
CA LYS A 39 -7.02 -8.01 -8.18
C LYS A 39 -5.90 -8.32 -9.17
N TRP A 40 -5.38 -7.33 -9.88
CA TRP A 40 -4.27 -7.50 -10.82
C TRP A 40 -2.99 -7.94 -10.09
N PHE A 41 -2.69 -7.30 -8.96
CA PHE A 41 -1.52 -7.64 -8.14
C PHE A 41 -1.66 -9.04 -7.54
N ASP A 42 -2.78 -9.33 -6.88
CA ASP A 42 -3.06 -10.63 -6.26
C ASP A 42 -2.99 -11.78 -7.29
N ARG A 43 -3.46 -11.55 -8.52
CA ARG A 43 -3.36 -12.55 -9.61
C ARG A 43 -1.92 -12.82 -10.05
N LYS A 44 -1.04 -11.81 -9.96
CA LYS A 44 0.37 -11.93 -10.34
C LYS A 44 1.27 -12.35 -9.19
N ALA A 45 0.85 -12.08 -7.96
CA ALA A 45 1.53 -12.52 -6.76
C ALA A 45 1.60 -14.04 -6.80
N ARG A 46 2.82 -14.56 -6.75
CA ARG A 46 3.06 -15.99 -6.55
C ARG A 46 3.38 -16.14 -5.07
N PRO A 47 2.46 -16.69 -4.26
CA PRO A 47 2.78 -16.99 -2.88
C PRO A 47 3.98 -17.93 -2.90
N GLN A 48 5.06 -17.50 -2.24
CA GLN A 48 6.25 -18.30 -2.07
C GLN A 48 6.32 -18.71 -0.61
N ASP A 49 6.30 -20.02 -0.38
CA ASP A 49 6.49 -20.56 0.96
C ASP A 49 7.98 -20.44 1.30
N PHE A 50 8.27 -19.55 2.23
CA PHE A 50 9.62 -19.39 2.77
C PHE A 50 9.89 -20.41 3.88
N LYS A 51 11.05 -21.04 3.81
CA LYS A 51 11.50 -22.05 4.76
C LYS A 51 12.77 -21.61 5.46
N VAL A 52 13.02 -22.22 6.62
CA VAL A 52 14.29 -22.09 7.32
C VAL A 52 15.43 -22.52 6.39
N GLY A 53 16.46 -21.68 6.28
CA GLY A 53 17.60 -21.84 5.38
C GLY A 53 17.48 -21.09 4.06
N ASP A 54 16.30 -20.58 3.70
CA ASP A 54 16.14 -19.81 2.45
C ASP A 54 16.87 -18.46 2.52
N LEU A 55 17.47 -18.09 1.40
CA LEU A 55 18.10 -16.78 1.21
C LEU A 55 17.07 -15.78 0.69
N ILE A 56 16.87 -14.67 1.40
CA ILE A 56 15.91 -13.63 1.06
C ILE A 56 16.55 -12.25 1.02
N LEU A 57 15.91 -11.33 0.30
CA LEU A 57 16.20 -9.90 0.36
C LEU A 57 15.13 -9.20 1.20
N LYS A 58 15.53 -8.23 2.02
CA LYS A 58 14.58 -7.45 2.84
C LYS A 58 14.31 -6.09 2.21
N TRP A 59 13.05 -5.69 2.13
CA TRP A 59 12.71 -4.32 1.77
C TRP A 59 13.25 -3.33 2.82
N ASP A 60 14.01 -2.35 2.38
CA ASP A 60 14.61 -1.31 3.22
C ASP A 60 13.65 -0.12 3.29
N VAL A 61 12.81 -0.11 4.34
CA VAL A 61 11.78 0.92 4.54
C VAL A 61 12.38 2.33 4.62
N ASP A 62 13.58 2.47 5.18
CA ASP A 62 14.21 3.78 5.33
C ASP A 62 14.70 4.31 3.98
N ARG A 63 15.30 3.45 3.14
CA ARG A 63 15.70 3.82 1.77
C ARG A 63 14.49 4.04 0.87
N ALA A 64 13.42 3.29 1.05
CA ALA A 64 12.21 3.36 0.23
C ALA A 64 11.35 4.62 0.44
N LYS A 65 11.70 5.49 1.39
CA LYS A 65 10.94 6.72 1.65
C LYS A 65 10.89 7.60 0.40
N PRO A 66 9.72 8.20 0.08
CA PRO A 66 9.60 9.13 -1.04
C PRO A 66 10.62 10.27 -0.92
N ARG A 67 11.27 10.63 -2.03
CA ARG A 67 12.34 11.66 -2.11
C ARG A 67 13.65 11.29 -1.39
N SER A 68 13.73 10.12 -0.75
CA SER A 68 14.95 9.62 -0.10
C SER A 68 15.76 8.68 -0.99
N HIS A 69 15.22 8.28 -2.15
CA HIS A 69 15.90 7.39 -3.09
C HIS A 69 15.90 7.95 -4.50
N SER A 70 17.01 7.70 -5.20
CA SER A 70 17.13 7.84 -6.65
C SER A 70 16.54 6.62 -7.36
N ASN A 71 16.28 6.73 -8.66
CA ASN A 71 15.74 5.63 -9.47
C ASN A 71 16.64 4.38 -9.51
N PHE A 72 17.90 4.49 -9.06
CA PHE A 72 18.88 3.40 -9.08
C PHE A 72 19.37 3.00 -7.69
N ASP A 73 18.74 3.49 -6.63
CA ASP A 73 19.13 3.10 -5.28
C ASP A 73 18.62 1.68 -4.96
N ALA A 74 19.46 0.89 -4.31
CA ALA A 74 19.09 -0.42 -3.81
C ALA A 74 18.10 -0.28 -2.65
N LEU A 75 16.80 -0.46 -2.96
CA LEU A 75 15.71 -0.49 -1.97
C LEU A 75 15.60 -1.83 -1.24
N TRP A 76 16.32 -2.83 -1.73
CA TRP A 76 16.41 -4.15 -1.11
C TRP A 76 17.76 -4.25 -0.41
N SER A 77 17.71 -4.52 0.89
CA SER A 77 18.87 -4.67 1.74
C SER A 77 19.22 -6.15 1.89
N GLY A 78 20.51 -6.45 1.66
CA GLY A 78 21.22 -7.67 2.06
C GLY A 78 20.66 -9.01 1.54
N PRO A 79 21.51 -10.02 1.34
CA PRO A 79 21.07 -11.40 1.47
C PRO A 79 20.94 -11.75 2.97
N TYR A 80 19.81 -12.31 3.36
CA TYR A 80 19.55 -12.83 4.72
C TYR A 80 19.11 -14.27 4.65
N ILE A 81 19.43 -15.06 5.68
CA ILE A 81 18.99 -16.44 5.83
C ILE A 81 17.85 -16.48 6.85
N ILE A 82 16.77 -17.21 6.55
CA ILE A 82 15.71 -17.47 7.52
C ILE A 82 16.20 -18.49 8.55
N LYS A 83 16.26 -18.09 9.81
CA LYS A 83 16.68 -18.95 10.93
C LYS A 83 15.51 -19.68 11.58
N SER A 84 14.37 -19.01 11.72
CA SER A 84 13.15 -19.59 12.28
C SER A 84 11.91 -18.92 11.71
N CYS A 85 10.83 -19.68 11.61
CA CYS A 85 9.50 -19.18 11.27
C CYS A 85 8.69 -19.08 12.57
N LYS A 86 8.16 -17.89 12.87
CA LYS A 86 7.20 -17.64 13.96
C LYS A 86 5.77 -17.68 13.43
N GLU A 87 4.81 -17.61 14.33
CA GLU A 87 3.40 -17.56 13.98
C GLU A 87 3.08 -16.31 13.12
N ALA A 88 2.16 -16.47 12.15
CA ALA A 88 1.64 -15.40 11.30
C ALA A 88 2.64 -14.65 10.38
N ASN A 89 3.39 -15.39 9.53
CA ASN A 89 4.29 -14.84 8.49
C ASN A 89 5.48 -14.03 9.00
N SER A 90 5.90 -14.28 10.24
CA SER A 90 7.05 -13.62 10.83
C SER A 90 8.28 -14.51 10.83
N PHE A 91 9.41 -13.96 10.38
CA PHE A 91 10.66 -14.72 10.22
C PHE A 91 11.77 -14.07 11.05
N GLU A 92 12.60 -14.89 11.70
CA GLU A 92 13.88 -14.42 12.26
C GLU A 92 14.98 -14.57 11.22
N LEU A 93 15.77 -13.52 11.02
CA LEU A 93 16.79 -13.46 9.98
C LEU A 93 18.21 -13.53 10.57
N SER A 94 19.15 -14.06 9.79
CA SER A 94 20.57 -13.98 10.09
C SER A 94 21.35 -13.53 8.85
N HIS A 95 22.44 -12.81 9.08
CA HIS A 95 23.40 -12.57 8.02
C HIS A 95 24.05 -13.89 7.59
N PRO A 96 24.46 -14.03 6.32
CA PRO A 96 25.20 -15.20 5.84
C PRO A 96 26.52 -15.44 6.59
N ASP A 97 27.08 -14.41 7.23
CA ASP A 97 28.29 -14.49 8.05
C ASP A 97 28.05 -14.99 9.50
N GLY A 98 26.80 -15.29 9.86
CA GLY A 98 26.41 -15.79 11.18
C GLY A 98 26.00 -14.71 12.19
N SER A 99 26.08 -13.43 11.83
CA SER A 99 25.60 -12.34 12.67
C SER A 99 24.08 -12.33 12.74
N MET A 100 23.50 -12.44 13.94
CA MET A 100 22.05 -12.54 14.12
C MET A 100 21.39 -11.16 14.01
N LEU A 101 20.39 -11.04 13.14
CA LEU A 101 19.47 -9.90 13.15
C LEU A 101 18.14 -10.37 13.68
N GLN A 102 17.85 -10.06 14.95
CA GLN A 102 16.55 -10.37 15.54
C GLN A 102 15.49 -9.39 15.02
N ILE A 103 15.19 -9.47 13.72
CA ILE A 103 14.19 -8.63 13.05
C ILE A 103 12.96 -9.49 12.85
N LEU A 104 11.85 -9.08 13.46
CA LEU A 104 10.53 -9.61 13.21
C LEU A 104 10.00 -8.91 11.95
N VAL A 105 9.82 -9.65 10.86
CA VAL A 105 9.26 -9.13 9.60
C VAL A 105 7.77 -9.45 9.55
N ASN A 106 6.89 -8.48 9.31
CA ASN A 106 5.45 -8.71 9.07
C ASN A 106 4.97 -8.01 7.81
#